data_AF-A0A8T7GQA9-F1
#
_entry.id   AF-A0A8T7GQA9-F1
#
_cell.length_a   1.000
_cell.length_b   1.000
_cell.length_c   1.000
_cell.angle_alpha   90.00
_cell.angle_beta   90.00
_cell.angle_gamma   90.00
#
_symmetry.space_group_name_H-M   'P 1'
#
loop_
_entity.id
_entity.type
_entity.pdbx_description
1 polymer ?
#
loop_
_entity_poly.entity_id
_entity_poly.type
_entity_poly.pdbx_seq_one_letter_code
_entity_poly.pdbx_strand_id
1 'polypeptide(L)'
;MGKVWVLREPRRGDREWNIYALREAARLKRWFDGVYYSPRLGRLLAVFRPTPGTHVNRLVFEQLDESLLRDAYRMECPEGCNRCCVIHSGAFMIDLEVRQLPDELRGLVERQPREVLRTPGGKVRVYRLDTEPMGRCIFFDVERGRCMLEERLGRSFKPIVCLLTYCTVFATRNGRLYLKRRGRRTRDGRIIMEYVEVDEKTWQRMVERMGSVWRRFRRVYREKMREQQEAPEAGGRRRG
;
A
#
# COMPACT_ATOMS: atom_id res chain seq x y z
N MET A 1 17.65 -17.49 17.43
CA MET A 1 16.68 -16.39 17.26
C MET A 1 16.95 -15.68 15.94
N GLY A 2 15.92 -15.46 15.11
CA GLY A 2 16.07 -14.80 13.82
C GLY A 2 16.28 -13.29 13.99
N LYS A 3 17.13 -12.67 13.17
CA LYS A 3 17.31 -11.22 13.18
C LYS A 3 16.11 -10.57 12.49
N VAL A 4 15.46 -9.62 13.17
CA VAL A 4 14.37 -8.82 12.60
C VAL A 4 14.96 -7.52 12.04
N TRP A 5 14.63 -7.22 10.79
CA TRP A 5 15.05 -5.98 10.14
C TRP A 5 13.85 -5.08 9.92
N VAL A 6 13.99 -3.80 10.23
CA VAL A 6 12.94 -2.81 9.98
C VAL A 6 13.44 -1.67 9.12
N LEU A 7 12.59 -1.19 8.22
CA LEU A 7 12.89 0.00 7.45
C LEU A 7 12.97 1.20 8.40
N ARG A 8 14.04 1.98 8.29
CA ARG A 8 14.18 3.23 9.05
C ARG A 8 13.08 4.20 8.67
N GLU A 9 12.77 5.12 9.58
CA GLU A 9 11.76 6.15 9.32
C GLU A 9 12.12 6.99 8.09
N PRO A 10 11.12 7.43 7.31
CA PRO A 10 11.37 8.28 6.16
C PRO A 10 11.99 9.61 6.59
N ARG A 11 12.93 10.11 5.80
CA ARG A 11 13.54 11.42 6.01
C ARG A 11 12.56 12.49 5.52
N ARG A 12 12.21 13.44 6.41
CA ARG A 12 11.29 14.53 6.06
C ARG A 12 11.94 15.44 5.00
N GLY A 13 11.21 15.71 3.93
CA GLY A 13 11.67 16.58 2.84
C GLY A 13 12.69 15.96 1.89
N ASP A 14 13.15 14.73 2.11
CA ASP A 14 14.17 14.06 1.30
C ASP A 14 13.54 12.92 0.48
N ARG A 15 12.98 13.30 -0.67
CA ARG A 15 12.22 12.40 -1.54
C ARG A 15 13.12 11.33 -2.16
N GLU A 16 14.30 11.72 -2.62
CA GLU A 16 15.29 10.85 -3.26
C GLU A 16 15.76 9.75 -2.31
N TRP A 17 16.03 10.09 -1.05
CA TRP A 17 16.37 9.11 -0.03
C TRP A 17 15.20 8.16 0.29
N ASN A 18 13.98 8.69 0.38
CA ASN A 18 12.82 7.85 0.66
C ASN A 18 12.56 6.86 -0.50
N ILE A 19 12.72 7.29 -1.75
CA ILE A 19 12.61 6.39 -2.92
C ILE A 19 13.76 5.37 -2.94
N TYR A 20 14.98 5.77 -2.55
CA TYR A 20 16.07 4.82 -2.36
C TYR A 20 15.74 3.75 -1.32
N ALA A 21 15.25 4.15 -0.15
CA ALA A 21 14.85 3.25 0.91
C ALA A 21 13.74 2.28 0.46
N LEU A 22 12.74 2.78 -0.27
CA LEU A 22 11.70 1.95 -0.87
C LEU A 22 12.25 0.95 -1.90
N ARG A 23 13.24 1.35 -2.70
CA ARG A 23 13.88 0.43 -3.65
C ARG A 23 14.62 -0.69 -2.96
N GLU A 24 15.35 -0.39 -1.89
CA GLU A 24 16.01 -1.43 -1.09
C GLU A 24 14.99 -2.33 -0.38
N ALA A 25 13.85 -1.78 0.07
CA ALA A 25 12.75 -2.57 0.61
C ALA A 25 12.06 -3.46 -0.43
N ALA A 26 11.90 -3.00 -1.66
CA ALA A 26 11.35 -3.81 -2.76
C ALA A 26 12.20 -5.06 -3.05
N ARG A 27 13.53 -4.98 -2.89
CA ARG A 27 14.43 -6.16 -3.02
C ARG A 27 14.18 -7.20 -1.94
N LEU A 28 13.75 -6.78 -0.75
CA LEU A 28 13.46 -7.66 0.38
C LEU A 28 11.98 -8.06 0.47
N LYS A 29 11.15 -7.64 -0.49
CA LYS A 29 9.68 -7.78 -0.44
C LYS A 29 9.19 -9.22 -0.21
N ARG A 30 9.89 -10.23 -0.73
CA ARG A 30 9.54 -11.66 -0.49
C ARG A 30 9.64 -12.10 0.97
N TRP A 31 10.39 -11.37 1.79
CA TRP A 31 10.55 -11.62 3.23
C TRP A 31 9.81 -10.59 4.09
N PHE A 32 8.91 -9.82 3.49
CA PHE A 32 8.09 -8.84 4.20
C PHE A 32 7.07 -9.56 5.10
N ASP A 33 7.11 -9.25 6.39
CA ASP A 33 6.28 -9.89 7.43
C ASP A 33 4.98 -9.08 7.68
N GLY A 34 5.12 -7.75 7.70
CA GLY A 34 4.02 -6.83 7.93
C GLY A 34 4.48 -5.46 8.42
N VAL A 35 3.53 -4.55 8.61
CA VAL A 35 3.75 -3.30 9.31
C VAL A 35 3.21 -3.40 10.72
N TYR A 36 3.99 -2.96 11.70
CA TYR A 36 3.65 -3.01 13.12
C TYR A 36 3.71 -1.62 13.71
N TYR A 37 2.74 -1.22 14.53
CA TYR A 37 2.86 -0.06 15.39
C TYR A 37 3.38 -0.50 16.76
N SER A 38 4.55 -0.01 17.16
CA SER A 38 5.10 -0.25 18.49
C SER A 38 4.76 0.92 19.42
N PRO A 39 3.92 0.72 20.45
CA PRO A 39 3.63 1.78 21.43
C PRO A 39 4.87 2.21 22.21
N ARG A 40 5.80 1.28 22.46
CA ARG A 40 7.06 1.54 23.18
C ARG A 40 7.97 2.50 22.41
N LEU A 41 8.02 2.37 21.08
CA LEU A 41 8.82 3.25 20.22
C LEU A 41 8.04 4.45 19.68
N GLY A 42 6.71 4.41 19.73
CA GLY A 42 5.84 5.45 19.22
C GLY A 42 5.88 5.62 17.70
N ARG A 43 6.14 4.54 16.95
CA ARG A 43 6.26 4.58 15.47
C ARG A 43 5.82 3.28 14.78
N LEU A 44 5.62 3.37 13.47
CA LEU A 44 5.41 2.21 12.60
C LEU A 44 6.74 1.55 12.24
N LEU A 45 6.71 0.23 12.12
CA LEU A 45 7.84 -0.66 11.85
C LEU A 45 7.47 -1.54 10.66
N ALA A 46 8.09 -1.30 9.51
CA ALA A 46 7.98 -2.17 8.35
C ALA A 46 8.96 -3.34 8.51
N VAL A 47 8.45 -4.52 8.85
CA VAL A 47 9.25 -5.66 9.30
C VAL A 47 9.58 -6.62 8.14
N PHE A 48 10.84 -7.04 8.09
CA PHE A 48 11.38 -8.01 7.15
C PHE A 48 12.15 -9.10 7.91
N ARG A 49 11.96 -10.36 7.49
CA ARG A 49 12.61 -11.56 8.08
C ARG A 49 13.42 -12.33 7.02
N PRO A 50 14.49 -11.72 6.46
CA PRO A 50 15.32 -12.38 5.44
C PRO A 50 16.07 -13.60 6.00
N THR A 51 16.31 -14.59 5.16
CA THR A 51 17.11 -15.78 5.52
C THR A 51 18.57 -15.39 5.79
N PRO A 52 19.29 -16.14 6.66
CA PRO A 52 20.73 -15.93 6.88
C PRO A 52 21.51 -15.86 5.56
N GLY A 53 22.49 -14.96 5.48
CA GLY A 53 23.27 -14.71 4.26
C GLY A 53 22.65 -13.72 3.26
N THR A 54 21.37 -13.38 3.41
CA THR A 54 20.74 -12.33 2.59
C THR A 54 21.37 -10.97 2.90
N HIS A 55 21.81 -10.25 1.87
CA HIS A 55 22.30 -8.88 2.01
C HIS A 55 21.18 -7.93 2.45
N VAL A 56 21.42 -7.20 3.56
CA VAL A 56 20.53 -6.15 4.05
C VAL A 56 21.29 -4.84 4.17
N ASN A 57 20.80 -3.82 3.47
CA ASN A 57 21.44 -2.50 3.44
C ASN A 57 21.20 -1.74 4.75
N ARG A 58 22.23 -1.65 5.59
CA ARG A 58 22.15 -1.06 6.94
C ARG A 58 21.97 0.47 6.96
N LEU A 59 22.13 1.13 5.81
CA LEU A 59 21.83 2.56 5.69
C LEU A 59 20.32 2.84 5.73
N VAL A 60 19.52 1.92 5.22
CA VAL A 60 18.06 2.05 5.10
C VAL A 60 17.32 1.15 6.08
N PHE A 61 17.94 0.05 6.54
CA PHE A 61 17.40 -0.84 7.56
C PHE A 61 18.13 -0.67 8.90
N GLU A 62 17.41 -0.92 9.97
CA GLU A 62 17.97 -1.14 11.30
C GLU A 62 17.54 -2.52 11.80
N GLN A 63 18.37 -3.11 12.66
CA GLN A 63 18.05 -4.37 13.30
C GLN A 63 17.30 -4.08 14.61
N LEU A 64 16.21 -4.80 14.86
CA LEU A 64 15.49 -4.73 16.12
C LEU A 64 15.45 -6.09 16.81
N ASP A 65 15.31 -6.05 18.13
CA ASP A 65 15.01 -7.22 18.93
C ASP A 65 13.55 -7.65 18.69
N GLU A 66 13.32 -8.94 18.52
CA GLU A 66 11.99 -9.52 18.28
C GLU A 66 11.02 -9.26 19.44
N SER A 67 11.54 -9.06 20.66
CA SER A 67 10.77 -8.64 21.83
C SER A 67 10.00 -7.34 21.61
N LEU A 68 10.47 -6.44 20.76
CA LEU A 68 9.79 -5.18 20.44
C LEU A 68 8.53 -5.38 19.60
N LEU A 69 8.37 -6.56 18.96
CA LEU A 69 7.18 -6.92 18.19
C LEU A 69 6.11 -7.61 19.04
N ARG A 70 6.46 -8.22 20.18
CA ARG A 70 5.52 -8.96 21.03
C ARG A 70 4.32 -8.11 21.49
N ASP A 71 4.59 -6.86 21.83
CA ASP A 71 3.56 -5.91 22.31
C ASP A 71 3.03 -4.98 21.20
N ALA A 72 3.55 -5.14 19.98
CA ALA A 72 3.21 -4.28 18.86
C ALA A 72 1.87 -4.67 18.23
N TYR A 73 1.18 -3.69 17.68
CA TYR A 73 -0.04 -3.89 16.91
C TYR A 73 0.34 -4.16 15.46
N ARG A 74 0.01 -5.31 14.91
CA ARG A 74 0.17 -5.57 13.48
C ARG A 74 -0.94 -4.83 12.73
N MET A 75 -0.58 -4.01 11.75
CA MET A 75 -1.53 -3.26 10.93
C MET A 75 -2.17 -4.19 9.90
N GLU A 76 -3.49 -4.08 9.75
CA GLU A 76 -4.26 -4.91 8.83
C GLU A 76 -4.89 -4.07 7.70
N CYS A 77 -4.98 -4.68 6.51
CA CYS A 77 -5.80 -4.18 5.41
C CYS A 77 -6.94 -5.18 5.18
N PRO A 78 -8.07 -5.05 5.91
CA PRO A 78 -9.17 -5.99 5.76
C PRO A 78 -9.78 -5.89 4.37
N GLU A 79 -10.19 -7.04 3.86
CA GLU A 79 -10.93 -7.12 2.60
C GLU A 79 -12.23 -6.31 2.67
N GLY A 80 -12.64 -5.69 1.56
CA GLY A 80 -13.89 -4.92 1.48
C GLY A 80 -13.80 -3.48 1.98
N CYS A 81 -12.73 -3.10 2.70
CA CYS A 81 -12.52 -1.70 3.11
C CYS A 81 -12.29 -0.77 1.90
N ASN A 82 -11.39 -1.17 0.98
CA ASN A 82 -11.13 -0.55 -0.34
C ASN A 82 -10.85 0.97 -0.38
N ARG A 83 -10.82 1.64 0.76
CA ARG A 83 -10.80 3.11 0.85
C ARG A 83 -9.55 3.72 0.23
N CYS A 84 -8.38 3.20 0.58
CA CYS A 84 -7.10 3.67 0.03
C CYS A 84 -6.88 3.24 -1.43
N CYS A 85 -7.60 2.23 -1.93
CA CYS A 85 -7.47 1.81 -3.32
C CYS A 85 -8.32 2.67 -4.27
N VAL A 86 -9.46 3.18 -3.79
CA VAL A 86 -10.44 3.93 -4.60
C VAL A 86 -10.17 5.43 -4.63
N ILE A 87 -9.79 6.04 -3.52
CA ILE A 87 -9.66 7.50 -3.43
C ILE A 87 -8.22 7.88 -3.12
N HIS A 88 -7.65 8.78 -3.93
CA HIS A 88 -6.34 9.38 -3.73
C HIS A 88 -5.30 8.34 -3.30
N SER A 89 -5.23 7.24 -4.05
CA SER A 89 -4.46 6.07 -3.63
C SER A 89 -2.98 6.38 -3.42
N GLY A 90 -2.47 7.40 -4.13
CA GLY A 90 -1.06 7.77 -4.11
C GLY A 90 -0.14 6.62 -4.50
N ALA A 91 -0.71 5.60 -5.16
CA ALA A 91 -0.02 4.39 -5.52
C ALA A 91 0.98 4.70 -6.62
N PHE A 92 2.19 4.19 -6.47
CA PHE A 92 3.21 4.22 -7.50
C PHE A 92 4.01 2.92 -7.47
N MET A 93 4.73 2.64 -8.54
CA MET A 93 5.63 1.51 -8.64
C MET A 93 7.00 1.97 -9.14
N ILE A 94 8.06 1.42 -8.57
CA ILE A 94 9.42 1.68 -9.05
C ILE A 94 9.82 0.68 -10.12
N ASP A 95 10.74 1.07 -11.00
CA ASP A 95 11.18 0.25 -12.14
C ASP A 95 11.64 -1.16 -11.78
N LEU A 96 12.30 -1.33 -10.63
CA LEU A 96 12.68 -2.65 -10.12
C LEU A 96 11.48 -3.60 -9.95
N GLU A 97 10.34 -3.07 -9.54
CA GLU A 97 9.11 -3.85 -9.34
C GLU A 97 8.38 -4.08 -10.67
N VAL A 98 8.37 -3.08 -11.56
CA VAL A 98 7.78 -3.18 -12.91
C VAL A 98 8.41 -4.32 -13.72
N ARG A 99 9.73 -4.49 -13.61
CA ARG A 99 10.47 -5.57 -14.28
C ARG A 99 10.05 -6.97 -13.83
N GLN A 100 9.44 -7.10 -12.65
CA GLN A 100 8.97 -8.39 -12.12
C GLN A 100 7.57 -8.76 -12.62
N LEU A 101 6.85 -7.82 -13.24
CA LEU A 101 5.52 -8.07 -13.78
C LEU A 101 5.58 -8.88 -15.08
N PRO A 102 4.55 -9.71 -15.36
CA PRO A 102 4.29 -10.26 -16.70
C PRO A 102 4.13 -9.13 -17.74
N ASP A 103 4.47 -9.41 -18.99
CA ASP A 103 4.57 -8.38 -20.04
C ASP A 103 3.29 -7.57 -20.26
N GLU A 104 2.11 -8.22 -20.18
CA GLU A 104 0.80 -7.55 -20.26
C GLU A 104 0.65 -6.44 -19.20
N LEU A 105 0.94 -6.77 -17.94
CA LEU A 105 0.83 -5.84 -16.82
C LEU A 105 1.98 -4.84 -16.81
N ARG A 106 3.17 -5.25 -17.24
CA ARG A 106 4.32 -4.36 -17.41
C ARG A 106 3.99 -3.24 -18.39
N GLY A 107 3.48 -3.59 -19.58
CA GLY A 107 3.08 -2.62 -20.59
C GLY A 107 2.01 -1.65 -20.10
N LEU A 108 1.07 -2.11 -19.25
CA LEU A 108 0.09 -1.24 -18.62
C LEU A 108 0.72 -0.17 -17.72
N VAL A 109 1.72 -0.54 -16.89
CA VAL A 109 2.42 0.41 -16.01
C VAL A 109 3.32 1.35 -16.82
N GLU A 110 3.98 0.84 -17.86
CA GLU A 110 4.93 1.64 -18.64
C GLU A 110 4.29 2.78 -19.44
N ARG A 111 2.99 2.67 -19.73
CA ARG A 111 2.16 3.73 -20.32
C ARG A 111 1.76 4.83 -19.34
N GLN A 112 1.93 4.62 -18.03
CA GLN A 112 1.54 5.63 -17.04
C GLN A 112 2.55 6.78 -16.95
N PRO A 113 2.13 7.96 -16.46
CA PRO A 113 3.03 9.05 -16.14
C PRO A 113 4.16 8.59 -15.24
N ARG A 114 5.38 9.02 -15.57
CA ARG A 114 6.59 8.59 -14.88
C ARG A 114 7.60 9.72 -14.75
N GLU A 115 8.42 9.61 -13.73
CA GLU A 115 9.56 10.50 -13.50
C GLU A 115 10.82 9.68 -13.26
N VAL A 116 11.98 10.31 -13.35
CA VAL A 116 13.27 9.72 -13.03
C VAL A 116 13.92 10.52 -11.91
N LEU A 117 14.20 9.85 -10.79
CA LEU A 117 14.86 10.44 -9.63
C LEU A 117 16.32 9.96 -9.55
N ARG A 118 17.23 10.86 -9.19
CA ARG A 118 18.63 10.52 -8.91
C ARG A 118 18.78 10.22 -7.42
N THR A 119 18.90 8.95 -7.08
CA THR A 119 19.03 8.51 -5.69
C THR A 119 20.48 8.17 -5.35
N PRO A 120 20.85 8.02 -4.06
CA PRO A 120 22.20 7.60 -3.66
C PRO A 120 22.66 6.29 -4.30
N GLY A 121 21.72 5.40 -4.62
CA GLY A 121 22.04 4.14 -5.29
C GLY A 121 21.77 4.15 -6.80
N GLY A 122 21.74 5.32 -7.44
CA GLY A 122 21.55 5.48 -8.89
C GLY A 122 20.17 6.00 -9.29
N LYS A 123 19.92 6.04 -10.60
CA LYS A 123 18.64 6.50 -11.16
C LYS A 123 17.53 5.49 -10.84
N VAL A 124 16.38 5.98 -10.41
CA VAL A 124 15.16 5.18 -10.18
C VAL A 124 14.04 5.82 -10.96
N ARG A 125 13.32 5.02 -11.74
CA ARG A 125 12.12 5.50 -12.45
C ARG A 125 10.90 5.14 -11.62
N VAL A 126 10.04 6.11 -11.38
CA VAL A 126 8.82 5.98 -10.59
C VAL A 126 7.63 6.18 -11.51
N TYR A 127 6.73 5.20 -11.55
CA TYR A 127 5.53 5.22 -12.36
C TYR A 127 4.33 5.46 -11.46
N ARG A 128 3.52 6.48 -11.77
CA ARG A 128 2.26 6.72 -11.07
C ARG A 128 1.25 5.64 -11.43
N LEU A 129 0.57 5.10 -10.44
CA LEU A 129 -0.52 4.14 -10.63
C LEU A 129 -1.88 4.76 -10.28
N ASP A 130 -1.90 5.92 -9.64
CA ASP A 130 -3.07 6.65 -9.16
C ASP A 130 -3.70 7.56 -10.24
N THR A 131 -3.77 7.07 -11.48
CA THR A 131 -4.10 7.87 -12.68
C THR A 131 -5.56 7.77 -13.11
N GLU A 132 -6.31 6.86 -12.51
CA GLU A 132 -7.72 6.66 -12.78
C GLU A 132 -8.58 7.72 -12.05
N PRO A 133 -9.87 7.87 -12.41
CA PRO A 133 -10.76 8.85 -11.79
C PRO A 133 -10.69 8.83 -10.26
N MET A 134 -10.66 10.02 -9.65
CA MET A 134 -10.48 10.25 -8.20
C MET A 134 -9.12 9.80 -7.63
N GLY A 135 -8.10 9.57 -8.48
CA GLY A 135 -6.79 9.10 -8.06
C GLY A 135 -6.79 7.61 -7.70
N ARG A 136 -7.71 6.84 -8.29
CA ARG A 136 -7.80 5.39 -8.12
C ARG A 136 -6.57 4.71 -8.73
N CYS A 137 -6.17 3.59 -8.14
CA CYS A 137 -5.09 2.77 -8.69
C CYS A 137 -5.54 2.03 -9.96
N ILE A 138 -4.73 2.03 -11.03
CA ILE A 138 -5.00 1.29 -12.28
C ILE A 138 -5.23 -0.22 -12.07
N PHE A 139 -4.69 -0.79 -11.00
CA PHE A 139 -4.84 -2.21 -10.66
C PHE A 139 -6.02 -2.50 -9.72
N PHE A 140 -6.83 -1.51 -9.37
CA PHE A 140 -8.01 -1.74 -8.55
C PHE A 140 -9.21 -2.08 -9.45
N ASP A 141 -9.71 -3.31 -9.36
CA ASP A 141 -10.95 -3.71 -10.02
C ASP A 141 -12.15 -3.11 -9.25
N VAL A 142 -12.85 -2.19 -9.90
CA VAL A 142 -14.00 -1.48 -9.31
C VAL A 142 -15.19 -2.40 -9.11
N GLU A 143 -15.38 -3.37 -10.01
CA GLU A 143 -16.49 -4.31 -9.94
C GLU A 143 -16.26 -5.32 -8.81
N ARG A 144 -15.08 -5.91 -8.75
CA ARG A 144 -14.75 -6.92 -7.72
C ARG A 144 -14.38 -6.31 -6.39
N GLY A 145 -13.96 -5.04 -6.38
CA GLY A 145 -13.46 -4.38 -5.18
C GLY A 145 -12.15 -4.99 -4.67
N ARG A 146 -11.26 -5.38 -5.59
CA ARG A 146 -10.02 -6.09 -5.27
C ARG A 146 -8.83 -5.57 -6.08
N CYS A 147 -7.62 -5.81 -5.58
CA CYS A 147 -6.40 -5.50 -6.31
C CYS A 147 -6.06 -6.64 -7.26
N MET A 148 -6.02 -6.37 -8.57
CA MET A 148 -5.73 -7.36 -9.61
C MET A 148 -4.35 -8.00 -9.45
N LEU A 149 -3.34 -7.24 -8.98
CA LEU A 149 -2.00 -7.78 -8.74
C LEU A 149 -2.03 -8.86 -7.65
N GLU A 150 -2.74 -8.58 -6.56
CA GLU A 150 -2.85 -9.51 -5.44
C GLU A 150 -3.70 -10.72 -5.81
N GLU A 151 -4.80 -10.52 -6.54
CA GLU A 151 -5.69 -11.58 -6.99
C GLU A 151 -5.01 -12.54 -7.99
N ARG A 152 -4.25 -12.01 -8.95
CA ARG A 152 -3.65 -12.82 -10.04
C ARG A 152 -2.27 -13.38 -9.71
N LEU A 153 -1.46 -12.63 -8.96
CA LEU A 153 -0.03 -12.93 -8.76
C LEU A 153 0.35 -13.07 -7.28
N GLY A 154 -0.54 -12.69 -6.36
CA GLY A 154 -0.28 -12.72 -4.92
C GLY A 154 0.25 -11.40 -4.35
N ARG A 155 0.19 -11.28 -3.02
CA ARG A 155 0.50 -10.06 -2.27
C ARG A 155 1.91 -9.52 -2.50
N SER A 156 2.88 -10.39 -2.80
CA SER A 156 4.27 -10.00 -3.08
C SER A 156 4.42 -9.18 -4.36
N PHE A 157 3.46 -9.20 -5.29
CA PHE A 157 3.52 -8.41 -6.51
C PHE A 157 2.97 -7.00 -6.35
N LYS A 158 2.28 -6.70 -5.24
CA LYS A 158 1.87 -5.32 -4.94
C LYS A 158 3.11 -4.42 -4.85
N PRO A 159 2.99 -3.14 -5.24
CA PRO A 159 4.05 -2.17 -5.00
C PRO A 159 4.45 -2.13 -3.53
N ILE A 160 5.74 -2.00 -3.25
CA ILE A 160 6.25 -1.93 -1.88
C ILE A 160 5.58 -0.80 -1.11
N VAL A 161 5.32 0.34 -1.74
CA VAL A 161 4.61 1.46 -1.10
C VAL A 161 3.23 1.04 -0.60
N CYS A 162 2.47 0.23 -1.35
CA CYS A 162 1.17 -0.28 -0.91
C CYS A 162 1.27 -1.27 0.26
N LEU A 163 2.41 -1.96 0.39
CA LEU A 163 2.70 -2.84 1.54
C LEU A 163 3.22 -2.06 2.75
N LEU A 164 3.69 -0.83 2.59
CA LEU A 164 4.20 -0.03 3.72
C LEU A 164 3.17 0.99 4.20
N THR A 165 2.37 1.53 3.28
CA THR A 165 1.32 2.50 3.53
C THR A 165 0.01 1.77 3.91
N TYR A 166 0.02 1.08 5.06
CA TYR A 166 -1.19 0.47 5.61
C TYR A 166 -2.09 1.51 6.28
N CYS A 167 -3.40 1.21 6.28
CA CYS A 167 -4.36 1.94 7.08
C CYS A 167 -4.05 1.73 8.57
N THR A 168 -3.79 2.80 9.32
CA THR A 168 -3.57 2.68 10.76
C THR A 168 -4.88 2.51 11.55
N VAL A 169 -5.98 2.12 10.92
CA VAL A 169 -7.29 1.99 11.58
C VAL A 169 -7.48 0.60 12.15
N PHE A 170 -7.08 -0.43 11.39
CA PHE A 170 -7.29 -1.82 11.71
C PHE A 170 -5.98 -2.45 12.18
N ALA A 171 -6.03 -3.15 13.29
CA ALA A 171 -4.86 -3.84 13.81
C ALA A 171 -5.21 -5.16 14.50
N THR A 172 -4.25 -6.08 14.52
CA THR A 172 -4.29 -7.29 15.32
C THR A 172 -3.16 -7.30 16.33
N ARG A 173 -3.39 -7.92 17.49
CA ARG A 173 -2.35 -8.18 18.49
C ARG A 173 -2.71 -9.43 19.28
N ASN A 174 -1.82 -10.41 19.32
CA ASN A 174 -2.02 -11.69 20.02
C ASN A 174 -3.36 -12.36 19.68
N GLY A 175 -3.72 -12.38 18.39
CA GLY A 175 -4.97 -12.99 17.89
C GLY A 175 -6.24 -12.16 18.15
N ARG A 176 -6.14 -10.99 18.77
CA ARG A 176 -7.28 -10.11 19.06
C ARG A 176 -7.35 -8.93 18.11
N LEU A 177 -8.57 -8.44 17.88
CA LEU A 177 -8.88 -7.35 16.96
C LEU A 177 -8.88 -5.99 17.66
N TYR A 178 -8.32 -5.00 16.99
CA TYR A 178 -8.17 -3.66 17.53
C TYR A 178 -8.51 -2.58 16.50
N LEU A 179 -9.29 -1.59 16.90
CA LEU A 179 -9.55 -0.39 16.11
C LEU A 179 -8.84 0.82 16.71
N LYS A 180 -8.27 1.66 15.85
CA LYS A 180 -7.70 2.94 16.28
C LYS A 180 -8.81 3.84 16.81
N ARG A 181 -8.67 4.22 18.07
CA ARG A 181 -9.59 5.14 18.75
C ARG A 181 -9.17 6.59 18.53
N ARG A 182 -7.88 6.90 18.70
CA ARG A 182 -7.33 8.25 18.53
C ARG A 182 -5.85 8.22 18.16
N GLY A 183 -5.36 9.36 17.69
CA GLY A 183 -3.93 9.63 17.55
C GLY A 183 -3.61 10.95 18.23
N ARG A 184 -2.57 10.98 19.07
CA ARG A 184 -2.09 12.19 19.72
C ARG A 184 -0.71 12.54 19.19
N ARG A 185 -0.56 13.78 18.72
CA ARG A 185 0.75 14.31 18.35
C ARG A 185 1.53 14.68 19.61
N THR A 186 2.77 14.23 19.71
CA THR A 186 3.70 14.56 20.79
C THR A 186 4.42 15.87 20.48
N ARG A 187 5.12 16.45 21.48
CA ARG A 187 5.84 17.72 21.33
C ARG A 187 6.96 17.67 20.28
N ASP A 188 7.61 16.52 20.13
CA ASP A 188 8.61 16.22 19.09
C ASP A 188 7.99 15.86 17.73
N GLY A 189 6.66 15.94 17.61
CA GLY A 189 5.95 15.77 16.35
C GLY A 189 5.71 14.33 15.90
N ARG A 190 5.92 13.33 16.78
CA ARG A 190 5.50 11.94 16.57
C ARG A 190 4.00 11.78 16.80
N ILE A 191 3.42 10.68 16.33
CA ILE A 191 1.99 10.37 16.52
C ILE A 191 1.89 9.08 17.34
N ILE A 192 1.45 9.22 18.59
CA ILE A 192 1.08 8.09 19.42
C ILE A 192 -0.34 7.68 19.05
N MET A 193 -0.48 6.46 18.54
CA MET A 193 -1.76 5.87 18.20
C MET A 193 -2.28 5.03 19.37
N GLU A 194 -3.57 5.19 19.66
CA GLU A 194 -4.26 4.42 20.67
C GLU A 194 -5.30 3.51 20.02
N TYR A 195 -5.30 2.26 20.45
CA TYR A 195 -6.16 1.22 19.94
C TYR A 195 -7.05 0.67 21.06
N VAL A 196 -8.27 0.29 20.71
CA VAL A 196 -9.23 -0.37 21.60
C VAL A 196 -9.54 -1.75 21.04
N GLU A 197 -9.59 -2.75 21.93
CA GLU A 197 -9.99 -4.10 21.56
C GLU A 197 -11.47 -4.12 21.17
N VAL A 198 -11.81 -4.86 20.12
CA VAL A 198 -13.19 -4.96 19.61
C VAL A 198 -13.55 -6.40 19.27
N ASP A 199 -14.84 -6.68 19.22
CA ASP A 199 -15.37 -7.93 18.68
C ASP A 199 -15.40 -7.93 17.13
N GLU A 200 -15.57 -9.11 16.54
CA GLU A 200 -15.67 -9.30 15.09
C GLU A 200 -16.81 -8.48 14.48
N LYS A 201 -17.95 -8.38 15.18
CA LYS A 201 -19.11 -7.60 14.71
C LYS A 201 -18.77 -6.12 14.56
N THR A 202 -18.07 -5.53 15.53
CA THR A 202 -17.65 -4.12 15.48
C THR A 202 -16.56 -3.91 14.44
N TRP A 203 -15.63 -4.86 14.29
CA TRP A 203 -14.66 -4.87 13.22
C TRP A 203 -15.32 -4.82 11.84
N GLN A 204 -16.24 -5.76 11.55
CA GLN A 204 -16.94 -5.83 10.26
C GLN A 204 -17.79 -4.59 9.98
N ARG A 205 -18.50 -4.05 10.99
CA ARG A 205 -19.21 -2.77 10.84
C ARG A 205 -18.28 -1.63 10.42
N MET A 206 -17.05 -1.58 10.96
CA MET A 206 -16.07 -0.56 10.57
C MET A 206 -15.56 -0.80 9.14
N VAL A 207 -15.28 -2.06 8.76
CA VAL A 207 -14.91 -2.44 7.40
C VAL A 207 -15.98 -1.98 6.41
N GLU A 208 -17.25 -2.32 6.67
CA GLU A 208 -18.38 -1.92 5.85
C GLU A 208 -18.55 -0.41 5.77
N ARG A 209 -18.41 0.31 6.90
CA ARG A 209 -18.49 1.77 6.93
C ARG A 209 -17.42 2.38 6.04
N MET A 210 -16.18 1.91 6.12
CA MET A 210 -15.09 2.42 5.28
C MET A 210 -15.28 2.02 3.80
N GLY A 211 -15.77 0.81 3.54
CA GLY A 211 -16.10 0.29 2.20
C GLY A 211 -17.31 0.96 1.54
N SER A 212 -18.13 1.72 2.27
CA SER A 212 -19.26 2.46 1.71
C SER A 212 -18.85 3.42 0.58
N VAL A 213 -17.64 3.97 0.66
CA VAL A 213 -17.06 4.85 -0.36
C VAL A 213 -16.89 4.12 -1.68
N TRP A 214 -16.32 2.91 -1.65
CA TRP A 214 -16.21 2.06 -2.83
C TRP A 214 -17.58 1.68 -3.38
N ARG A 215 -18.55 1.30 -2.54
CA ARG A 215 -19.91 0.96 -2.99
C ARG A 215 -20.58 2.12 -3.71
N ARG A 216 -20.43 3.36 -3.21
CA ARG A 216 -20.93 4.56 -3.89
C ARG A 216 -20.22 4.76 -5.23
N PHE A 217 -18.89 4.65 -5.26
CA PHE A 217 -18.11 4.81 -6.48
C PHE A 217 -18.47 3.77 -7.55
N ARG A 218 -18.62 2.49 -7.17
CA ARG A 218 -18.99 1.39 -8.07
C ARG A 218 -20.33 1.63 -8.76
N ARG A 219 -21.33 2.17 -8.04
CA ARG A 219 -22.62 2.50 -8.64
C ARG A 219 -22.48 3.53 -9.76
N VAL A 220 -21.81 4.65 -9.50
CA VAL A 220 -21.56 5.69 -10.51
C VAL A 220 -20.73 5.15 -11.67
N TYR A 221 -19.74 4.29 -11.38
CA TYR A 221 -18.96 3.63 -12.42
C TYR A 221 -19.84 2.77 -13.34
N ARG A 222 -20.76 1.97 -12.79
CA ARG A 222 -21.69 1.15 -13.58
C ARG A 222 -22.63 1.96 -14.45
N GLU A 223 -23.15 3.06 -13.91
CA GLU A 223 -24.01 3.99 -14.67
C GLU A 223 -23.26 4.51 -15.90
N LYS A 224 -22.02 5.00 -15.71
CA LYS A 224 -21.18 5.48 -16.83
C LYS A 224 -20.83 4.40 -17.85
N MET A 225 -20.53 3.18 -17.41
CA MET A 225 -20.22 2.09 -18.33
C MET A 225 -21.43 1.68 -19.17
N ARG A 226 -22.64 1.75 -18.61
CA ARG A 226 -23.89 1.53 -19.36
C ARG A 226 -24.12 2.63 -20.39
N GLU A 227 -23.98 3.89 -20.00
CA GLU A 227 -24.09 5.04 -20.91
C GLU A 227 -23.11 4.94 -22.09
N GLN A 228 -21.88 4.46 -21.86
CA GLN A 228 -20.87 4.25 -22.92
C GLN A 228 -21.19 3.07 -23.84
N GLN A 229 -21.86 2.03 -23.34
CA GLN A 229 -22.30 0.88 -24.14
C GLN A 229 -23.58 1.21 -24.93
N GLU A 230 -24.41 2.11 -24.41
CA GLU A 230 -25.67 2.55 -25.02
C GLU A 230 -25.49 3.74 -25.98
N ALA A 231 -24.34 4.42 -25.98
CA ALA A 231 -23.98 5.45 -26.95
C ALA A 231 -23.68 4.80 -28.32
N PRO A 232 -24.56 4.91 -29.33
CA PRO A 232 -24.31 4.35 -30.65
C PRO A 232 -23.17 5.12 -31.34
N GLU A 233 -22.56 4.50 -32.35
CA GLU A 233 -21.59 5.10 -33.27
C GLU A 233 -22.14 6.36 -33.97
N ALA A 234 -22.20 7.50 -33.29
CA ALA A 234 -22.48 8.80 -33.86
C ALA A 234 -21.22 9.35 -34.55
N GLY A 235 -20.75 8.63 -35.57
CA GLY A 235 -19.57 9.01 -36.36
C GLY A 235 -19.47 8.36 -37.74
N GLY A 236 -20.44 7.53 -38.12
CA GLY A 236 -20.45 6.81 -39.39
C GLY A 236 -21.42 7.36 -40.44
N ARG A 237 -21.39 8.67 -40.74
CA ARG A 237 -22.00 9.19 -41.99
C ARG A 237 -21.09 10.24 -42.63
N ARG A 238 -20.07 9.78 -43.36
CA ARG A 238 -19.64 10.46 -44.59
C ARG A 238 -20.54 9.98 -45.72
N ARG A 239 -21.38 10.87 -46.22
CA ARG A 239 -22.02 10.87 -47.56
C ARG A 239 -22.24 12.36 -47.85
N GLY A 240 -21.76 12.96 -48.93
CA GLY A 240 -20.89 12.53 -50.01
C GLY A 240 -20.22 13.76 -50.60
#